data_AF-A0A957KZL2-F1
#
_entry.id   AF-A0A957KZL2-F1
#
_cell.length_a   1.000
_cell.length_b   1.000
_cell.length_c   1.000
_cell.angle_alpha   90.00
_cell.angle_beta   90.00
_cell.angle_gamma   90.00
#
_symmetry.space_group_name_H-M   'P 1'
#
loop_
_entity.id
_entity.type
_entity.pdbx_description
1 polymer ?
#
loop_
_entity_poly.entity_id
_entity_poly.type
_entity_poly.pdbx_seq_one_letter_code
_entity_poly.pdbx_strand_id
1 'polypeptide(L)'
;QRHLRDYFAVVGLQEQFDSSLLLMQKAFGWRRIEYRKRNVTQNRPAQETLSAETLAAIREANLLDLQLYEYARQLFRRQLRQQGALFRARVRLFPLENRLRRRYWALRQVSLRQMIRERWEQS
;
A
#
# COMPACT_ATOMS: atom_id res chain seq x y z
N GLN A 1 8.21 -16.60 8.24
CA GLN A 1 8.50 -15.33 8.94
C GLN A 1 9.90 -14.78 8.66
N ARG A 2 10.99 -15.55 8.79
CA ARG A 2 12.38 -15.08 8.56
C ARG A 2 12.58 -14.32 7.24
N HIS A 3 12.01 -14.82 6.15
CA HIS A 3 12.21 -14.19 4.84
C HIS A 3 11.75 -12.74 4.76
N LEU A 4 10.62 -12.38 5.38
CA LEU A 4 10.09 -11.01 5.38
C LEU A 4 11.03 -10.01 6.05
N ARG A 5 11.81 -10.47 7.04
CA ARG A 5 12.77 -9.62 7.75
C ARG A 5 14.11 -9.56 7.03
N ASP A 6 14.55 -10.69 6.50
CA ASP A 6 15.94 -10.87 6.09
C ASP A 6 16.16 -10.55 4.60
N TYR A 7 15.11 -10.59 3.76
CA TYR A 7 15.22 -10.38 2.31
C TYR A 7 14.42 -9.21 1.75
N PHE A 8 13.50 -8.61 2.52
CA PHE A 8 12.67 -7.50 2.03
C PHE A 8 13.08 -6.17 2.66
N ALA A 9 13.44 -5.21 1.81
CA ALA A 9 13.77 -3.85 2.24
C ALA A 9 12.56 -3.14 2.90
N VAL A 10 11.34 -3.43 2.43
CA VAL A 10 10.09 -2.84 2.93
C VAL A 10 9.01 -3.92 2.98
N VAL A 11 8.24 -3.95 4.08
CA VAL A 11 7.00 -4.73 4.19
C VAL A 11 5.84 -3.75 4.27
N GLY A 12 4.93 -3.76 3.29
CA GLY A 12 3.78 -2.86 3.24
C GLY A 12 2.47 -3.52 3.65
N LEU A 13 1.50 -2.73 4.09
CA LEU A 13 0.11 -3.15 4.36
C LEU A 13 -0.87 -2.44 3.42
N GLN A 14 -1.88 -3.16 2.95
CA GLN A 14 -2.92 -2.61 2.08
C GLN A 14 -3.80 -1.61 2.83
N GLU A 15 -4.09 -1.84 4.11
CA GLU A 15 -4.90 -0.94 4.95
C GLU A 15 -4.19 0.39 5.21
N GLN A 16 -2.87 0.43 5.03
CA GLN A 16 -2.02 1.61 5.20
C GLN A 16 -1.21 1.89 3.92
N PHE A 17 -1.88 1.81 2.77
CA PHE A 17 -1.26 1.87 1.45
C PHE A 17 -0.37 3.10 1.23
N ASP A 18 -0.82 4.30 1.64
CA ASP A 18 -0.06 5.55 1.46
C ASP A 18 1.29 5.50 2.21
N SER A 19 1.27 5.03 3.46
CA SER A 19 2.46 4.83 4.28
C SER A 19 3.40 3.79 3.65
N SER A 20 2.84 2.68 3.15
CA SER A 20 3.59 1.62 2.46
C SER A 20 4.30 2.16 1.21
N LEU A 21 3.59 2.92 0.37
CA LEU A 21 4.14 3.48 -0.85
C LEU A 21 5.23 4.51 -0.57
N LEU A 22 5.07 5.34 0.47
CA LEU A 22 6.09 6.31 0.88
C LEU A 22 7.33 5.64 1.49
N LEU A 23 7.18 4.52 2.22
CA LEU A 23 8.32 3.73 2.67
C LEU A 23 9.09 3.15 1.48
N MET A 24 8.40 2.57 0.50
CA MET A 24 9.01 2.06 -0.73
C MET A 24 9.72 3.17 -1.51
N GLN A 25 9.06 4.33 -1.67
CA GLN A 25 9.66 5.49 -2.34
C GLN A 25 11.00 5.86 -1.70
N LYS A 26 11.04 5.92 -0.37
CA LYS A 26 12.25 6.28 0.37
C LYS A 26 13.33 5.19 0.27
N ALA A 27 12.95 3.92 0.43
CA ALA A 27 13.89 2.80 0.41
C ALA A 27 14.53 2.59 -0.97
N PHE A 28 13.78 2.81 -2.05
CA PHE A 28 14.23 2.58 -3.42
C PHE A 28 14.57 3.86 -4.20
N GLY A 29 14.53 5.03 -3.55
CA GLY A 29 14.89 6.32 -4.17
C GLY A 29 13.96 6.76 -5.31
N TRP A 30 12.70 6.34 -5.30
CA TRP A 30 11.78 6.67 -6.41
C TRP A 30 11.48 8.18 -6.44
N ARG A 31 11.77 8.80 -7.59
CA ARG A 31 11.59 10.25 -7.78
C ARG A 31 10.13 10.68 -7.75
N ARG A 32 9.21 9.85 -8.23
CA ARG A 32 7.76 10.15 -8.29
C ARG A 32 6.96 8.90 -7.97
N ILE A 33 5.90 9.08 -7.19
CA ILE A 33 4.91 8.06 -6.90
C ILE A 33 3.52 8.65 -7.08
N GLU A 34 2.65 7.92 -7.77
CA GLU A 34 1.24 8.26 -7.93
C GLU A 34 0.45 6.99 -8.10
N TYR A 35 -0.79 6.98 -7.63
CA TYR A 35 -1.63 5.78 -7.75
C TYR A 35 -3.10 6.14 -7.95
N ARG A 36 -3.82 5.22 -8.60
CA ARG A 36 -5.27 5.24 -8.69
C ARG A 36 -5.81 4.00 -7.99
N LYS A 37 -6.80 4.18 -7.12
CA LYS A 37 -7.52 3.03 -6.56
C LYS A 37 -8.23 2.30 -7.71
N ARG A 38 -7.97 1.00 -7.84
CA ARG A 38 -8.65 0.09 -8.76
C ARG A 38 -9.16 -1.09 -7.93
N ASN A 39 -10.24 -1.74 -8.38
CA ASN A 39 -10.84 -2.88 -7.70
C ASN A 39 -11.29 -2.57 -6.25
N VAL A 40 -11.88 -1.38 -6.05
CA VAL A 40 -12.51 -1.03 -4.77
C VAL A 40 -13.88 -1.70 -4.74
N THR A 41 -13.98 -2.86 -4.07
CA THR A 41 -15.26 -3.54 -3.87
C THR A 41 -16.15 -2.68 -2.96
N GLN A 42 -17.21 -2.10 -3.51
CA GLN A 42 -18.15 -1.25 -2.76
C GLN A 42 -19.11 -2.09 -1.90
N ASN A 43 -19.46 -3.30 -2.34
CA ASN A 43 -20.46 -4.17 -1.71
C ASN A 43 -19.83 -5.39 -1.03
N ARG A 44 -18.74 -5.20 -0.27
CA ARG A 44 -18.21 -6.30 0.54
C ARG A 44 -19.23 -6.58 1.66
N PRO A 45 -19.69 -7.83 1.86
CA PRO A 45 -20.55 -8.17 2.98
C PRO A 45 -19.86 -7.69 4.27
N ALA A 46 -20.59 -6.94 5.10
CA ALA A 46 -20.07 -6.52 6.39
C ALA A 46 -19.71 -7.77 7.20
N GLN A 47 -18.65 -7.74 8.01
CA GLN A 47 -18.31 -8.90 8.85
C GLN A 47 -19.50 -9.35 9.73
N GLU A 48 -20.38 -8.42 10.07
CA GLU A 48 -21.64 -8.63 10.79
C GLU A 48 -22.67 -9.50 10.06
N THR A 49 -22.53 -9.67 8.73
CA THR A 49 -23.41 -10.53 7.92
C THR A 49 -22.93 -11.99 7.83
N LEU A 50 -21.74 -12.31 8.35
CA LEU A 50 -21.20 -13.67 8.37
C LEU A 50 -21.51 -14.34 9.71
N SER A 51 -21.95 -15.61 9.68
CA SER A 51 -22.16 -16.36 10.92
C SER A 51 -20.84 -16.56 11.68
N ALA A 52 -20.93 -16.66 13.01
CA ALA A 52 -19.76 -16.91 13.86
C ALA A 52 -19.02 -18.21 13.47
N GLU A 53 -19.77 -19.23 13.07
CA GLU A 53 -19.25 -20.52 12.58
C GLU A 53 -18.45 -20.34 11.28
N THR A 54 -18.98 -19.56 10.33
CA THR A 54 -18.30 -19.26 9.06
C THR A 54 -16.99 -18.50 9.32
N LEU A 55 -17.02 -17.52 10.22
CA LEU A 55 -15.81 -16.77 10.61
C LEU A 55 -14.78 -17.65 11.30
N ALA A 56 -15.20 -18.58 12.14
CA ALA A 56 -14.30 -19.54 12.80
C ALA A 56 -13.63 -20.45 11.78
N ALA A 57 -14.40 -21.03 10.85
CA ALA A 57 -13.88 -21.89 9.78
C ALA A 57 -12.87 -21.16 8.88
N ILE A 58 -13.15 -19.90 8.51
CA ILE A 58 -12.20 -19.08 7.73
C ILE A 58 -10.90 -18.85 8.51
N ARG A 59 -10.99 -18.53 9.80
CA ARG A 59 -9.81 -18.29 10.64
C ARG A 59 -8.96 -19.55 10.81
N GLU A 60 -9.61 -20.68 11.05
CA GLU A 60 -8.94 -21.97 11.18
C GLU A 60 -8.19 -22.33 9.89
N ALA A 61 -8.85 -22.18 8.74
CA ALA A 61 -8.26 -22.44 7.43
C ALA A 61 -7.09 -21.50 7.08
N ASN A 62 -7.03 -20.30 7.69
CA ASN A 62 -6.03 -19.27 7.40
C ASN A 62 -5.13 -18.94 8.61
N LEU A 63 -5.00 -19.85 9.58
CA LEU A 63 -4.26 -19.59 10.81
C LEU A 63 -2.80 -19.17 10.55
N LEU A 64 -2.14 -19.82 9.58
CA LEU A 64 -0.78 -19.50 9.19
C LEU A 64 -0.67 -18.10 8.55
N ASP A 65 -1.60 -17.75 7.68
CA ASP A 65 -1.66 -16.42 7.06
C ASP A 65 -1.93 -15.32 8.09
N LEU A 66 -2.79 -15.59 9.08
CA LEU A 66 -3.03 -14.68 10.20
C LEU A 66 -1.75 -14.42 11.00
N GLN A 67 -1.00 -15.48 11.32
CA GLN A 67 0.29 -15.35 12.01
C GLN A 67 1.32 -14.58 11.17
N LEU A 68 1.36 -14.83 9.87
CA LEU A 68 2.24 -14.11 8.95
C LEU A 68 1.86 -12.63 8.85
N TYR A 69 0.56 -12.33 8.75
CA TYR A 69 0.04 -10.97 8.70
C TYR A 69 0.39 -10.21 9.98
N GLU A 70 0.17 -10.79 11.17
CA GLU A 70 0.53 -10.13 12.43
C GLU A 70 2.03 -9.84 12.51
N TYR A 71 2.88 -10.76 12.06
CA TYR A 71 4.31 -10.52 11.96
C TYR A 71 4.64 -9.37 10.99
N ALA A 72 4.02 -9.34 9.81
CA ALA A 72 4.19 -8.27 8.83
C ALA A 72 3.74 -6.91 9.39
N ARG A 73 2.63 -6.86 10.15
CA ARG A 73 2.17 -5.64 10.83
C ARG A 73 3.19 -5.12 11.84
N GLN A 74 3.80 -6.01 12.62
CA GLN A 74 4.84 -5.63 13.59
C GLN A 74 6.07 -5.06 12.89
N LEU A 75 6.54 -5.71 11.81
CA LEU A 75 7.65 -5.22 11.00
C LEU A 75 7.35 -3.84 10.41
N PHE A 76 6.18 -3.68 9.80
CA PHE A 76 5.74 -2.42 9.21
C PHE A 76 5.66 -1.29 10.24
N ARG A 77 5.06 -1.54 11.41
CA ARG A 77 4.99 -0.57 12.52
C ARG A 77 6.39 -0.17 12.99
N ARG A 78 7.34 -1.11 13.04
CA ARG A 78 8.74 -0.81 13.38
C ARG A 78 9.38 0.09 12.32
N GLN A 79 9.21 -0.22 11.04
CA GLN A 79 9.70 0.61 9.93
C GLN A 79 9.11 2.02 9.94
N LEU A 80 7.85 2.17 10.33
CA LEU A 80 7.21 3.49 10.49
C LEU A 80 7.75 4.27 11.70
N ARG A 81 7.96 3.62 12.85
CA ARG A 81 8.52 4.28 14.04
C ARG A 81 9.94 4.79 13.83
N GLN A 82 10.71 4.15 12.96
CA GLN A 82 12.04 4.60 12.55
C GLN A 82 12.00 5.86 11.67
N GLN A 83 10.83 6.29 11.21
CA GLN A 83 10.68 7.51 10.42
C GLN A 83 10.48 8.75 11.30
N GLY A 84 11.06 9.88 10.87
CA GLY A 84 10.95 11.17 11.54
C GLY A 84 9.59 11.88 11.37
N ALA A 85 9.44 13.02 12.03
CA ALA A 85 8.22 13.83 12.01
C ALA A 85 7.82 14.28 10.59
N LEU A 86 8.79 14.65 9.75
CA LEU A 86 8.56 15.04 8.37
C LEU A 86 7.90 13.94 7.54
N PHE A 87 8.31 12.69 7.74
CA PHE A 87 7.69 11.55 7.06
C PHE A 87 6.23 11.43 7.48
N ARG A 88 5.92 11.53 8.77
CA ARG A 88 4.53 11.45 9.27
C ARG A 88 3.66 12.58 8.72
N ALA A 89 4.18 13.81 8.66
CA ALA A 89 3.50 14.93 8.02
C ALA A 89 3.23 14.64 6.54
N ARG A 90 4.23 14.10 5.82
CA ARG A 90 4.08 13.71 4.42
C ARG A 90 3.00 12.64 4.22
N VAL A 91 2.94 11.60 5.06
CA VAL A 91 1.87 10.59 4.99
C VAL A 91 0.49 11.24 5.08
N ARG A 92 0.30 12.23 5.97
CA ARG A 92 -0.98 12.93 6.14
C ARG A 92 -1.36 13.76 4.91
N LEU A 93 -0.38 14.35 4.23
CA LEU A 93 -0.61 15.24 3.10
C LEU A 93 -0.64 14.53 1.74
N PHE A 94 -0.01 13.35 1.64
CA PHE A 94 0.12 12.59 0.39
C PHE A 94 -1.21 12.26 -0.31
N PRO A 95 -2.32 11.96 0.39
CA PRO A 95 -3.61 11.75 -0.28
C PRO A 95 -4.09 12.97 -1.08
N LEU A 96 -3.83 14.19 -0.59
CA LEU A 96 -4.18 15.43 -1.27
C LEU A 96 -3.30 15.63 -2.51
N GLU A 97 -1.99 15.42 -2.35
CA GLU A 97 -1.02 15.46 -3.45
C GLU A 97 -1.43 14.50 -4.58
N ASN A 98 -1.78 13.26 -4.22
CA ASN A 98 -2.23 12.26 -5.18
C ASN A 98 -3.54 12.64 -5.88
N ARG A 99 -4.50 13.25 -5.17
CA ARG A 99 -5.75 13.77 -5.77
C ARG A 99 -5.49 14.90 -6.77
N LEU A 100 -4.64 15.87 -6.41
CA LEU A 100 -4.31 17.01 -7.27
C LEU A 100 -3.62 16.54 -8.55
N ARG A 101 -2.61 15.67 -8.41
CA ARG A 101 -1.88 15.08 -9.52
C ARG A 101 -2.80 14.30 -10.46
N ARG A 102 -3.73 13.52 -9.91
CA ARG A 102 -4.77 12.83 -10.71
C ARG A 102 -5.63 13.80 -11.51
N ARG A 103 -6.07 14.91 -10.90
CA ARG A 103 -6.91 15.91 -11.57
C ARG A 103 -6.15 16.64 -12.67
N TYR A 104 -4.90 17.00 -12.42
CA TYR A 104 -3.99 17.54 -13.42
C TYR A 104 -3.84 16.62 -14.63
N TRP A 105 -3.56 15.32 -14.42
CA TRP A 105 -3.43 14.37 -15.53
C TRP A 105 -4.73 14.11 -16.29
N ALA A 106 -5.88 14.13 -15.61
CA ALA A 106 -7.17 14.00 -16.29
C ALA A 106 -7.44 15.17 -17.24
N LEU A 107 -7.02 16.39 -16.86
CA LEU A 107 -7.18 17.59 -17.66
C LEU A 107 -6.19 17.69 -18.82
N ARG A 108 -5.00 17.07 -18.70
CA ARG A 108 -3.94 17.20 -19.70
C ARG A 108 -4.08 16.33 -20.96
N GLN A 109 -5.12 15.49 -21.08
CA GLN A 109 -5.33 14.52 -22.18
C GLN A 109 -4.15 13.56 -22.49
N VAL A 110 -3.03 13.60 -21.76
CA VAL A 110 -1.90 12.68 -21.96
C VAL A 110 -2.22 11.32 -21.33
N SER A 111 -2.17 10.26 -22.15
CA SER A 111 -2.35 8.90 -21.68
C SER A 111 -1.16 8.47 -20.83
N LEU A 112 -1.42 8.23 -19.54
CA LEU A 112 -0.45 7.71 -18.56
C LEU A 112 0.24 6.41 -19.04
N ARG A 113 -0.43 5.63 -19.90
CA ARG A 113 0.12 4.39 -20.50
C ARG A 113 1.15 4.66 -21.59
N GLN A 114 0.95 5.69 -22.42
CA GLN A 114 1.87 6.03 -23.51
C GLN A 114 3.18 6.59 -22.96
N MET A 115 3.11 7.47 -21.96
CA MET A 115 4.31 8.07 -21.35
C MET A 115 5.16 7.07 -20.54
N ILE A 116 4.53 6.10 -19.86
CA ILE A 116 5.29 5.03 -19.20
C ILE A 116 6.04 4.22 -20.27
N ARG A 117 5.39 3.89 -21.39
CA ARG A 117 6.01 3.14 -22.49
C ARG A 117 7.20 3.87 -23.12
N GLU A 118 7.02 5.13 -23.51
CA GLU A 118 8.08 5.97 -24.10
C GLU A 118 9.30 6.16 -23.21
N ARG A 119 9.11 6.04 -21.89
CA ARG A 119 10.15 6.31 -20.90
C ARG A 119 10.94 5.08 -20.46
N TRP A 120 10.38 3.88 -20.57
CA TRP A 120 11.09 2.62 -20.33
C TRP A 120 11.96 2.19 -21.52
N GLU A 121 11.76 2.77 -22.70
CA GLU A 121 12.62 2.53 -23.88
C GLU A 121 13.89 3.41 -23.91
N GLN A 122 14.04 4.38 -22.99
CA GLN A 122 15.18 5.31 -22.92
C GLN A 122 16.08 5.13 -21.68
N SER A 123 15.98 4.01 -20.97
CA SER A 123 16.76 3.67 -19.77
C SER A 123 17.21 2.23 -19.82
#